data_AF-A0A920Q161-F1
#
_entry.id   AF-A0A920Q161-F1
#
_cell.length_a   1.000
_cell.length_b   1.000
_cell.length_c   1.000
_cell.angle_alpha   90.00
_cell.angle_beta   90.00
_cell.angle_gamma   90.00
#
_symmetry.space_group_name_H-M   'P 1'
#
loop_
_entity.id
_entity.type
_entity.pdbx_description
1 polymer ?
#
loop_
_entity_poly.entity_id
_entity_poly.type
_entity_poly.pdbx_seq_one_letter_code
_entity_poly.pdbx_strand_id
1 'polypeptide(L)'
;MNCHQVGNKATREILPGILRESDSHFDAWDQRVQMGPMGAGMNGMYRRLGPQREMFADWTDRIASGEAPTQIPPRPTGIERNIVVTLWDWGTETDGRTDSTPSDVRDATVNANGLIYGVVQPSDILRFWIRLSIGRRTSRFHRTPTHSV
;
A
#
# COMPACT_ATOMS: atom_id res chain seq x y z
N MET A 1 6.57 -8.24 -9.04
CA MET A 1 5.42 -8.00 -8.14
C MET A 1 5.88 -7.20 -6.91
N ASN A 2 6.63 -6.11 -7.11
CA ASN A 2 7.51 -5.60 -6.03
C ASN A 2 7.02 -4.29 -5.40
N CYS A 3 5.81 -3.83 -5.75
CA CYS A 3 5.29 -2.53 -5.30
C CYS A 3 3.96 -2.61 -4.55
N HIS A 4 3.26 -3.75 -4.61
CA HIS A 4 1.96 -3.92 -3.97
C HIS A 4 2.00 -5.08 -3.00
N GLN A 5 1.65 -4.81 -1.75
CA GLN A 5 1.33 -5.86 -0.81
C GLN A 5 0.11 -6.64 -1.32
N VAL A 6 0.27 -7.96 -1.44
CA VAL A 6 -0.83 -8.88 -1.75
C VAL A 6 -1.62 -9.17 -0.48
N GLY A 7 -2.95 -9.18 -0.58
CA GLY A 7 -3.87 -9.57 0.50
C GLY A 7 -4.45 -8.39 1.29
N ASN A 8 -4.02 -7.15 1.02
CA ASN A 8 -4.71 -5.97 1.54
C ASN A 8 -6.03 -5.73 0.77
N LYS A 9 -6.89 -4.85 1.30
CA LYS A 9 -8.20 -4.57 0.68
C LYS A 9 -8.09 -4.21 -0.81
N ALA A 10 -7.12 -3.35 -1.15
CA ALA A 10 -6.91 -2.93 -2.52
C ALA A 10 -6.64 -4.13 -3.43
N THR A 11 -5.76 -5.06 -3.07
CA THR A 11 -5.42 -6.20 -3.95
C THR A 11 -6.42 -7.34 -3.92
N ARG A 12 -7.14 -7.53 -2.81
CA ARG A 12 -8.12 -8.62 -2.63
C ARG A 12 -9.47 -8.36 -3.32
N GLU A 13 -9.82 -7.08 -3.49
CA GLU A 13 -11.10 -6.66 -4.09
C GLU A 13 -10.86 -6.01 -5.45
N ILE A 14 -11.73 -6.31 -6.41
CA ILE A 14 -11.85 -5.55 -7.66
C ILE A 14 -12.90 -4.46 -7.44
N LEU A 15 -12.61 -3.24 -7.92
CA LEU A 15 -13.54 -2.12 -7.78
C LEU A 15 -14.91 -2.48 -8.39
N PRO A 16 -16.04 -2.26 -7.69
CA PRO A 16 -17.35 -2.66 -8.19
C PRO A 16 -17.75 -2.06 -9.55
N GLY A 17 -17.19 -0.91 -9.94
CA GLY A 17 -17.41 -0.34 -11.27
C GLY A 17 -16.79 -1.22 -12.37
N ILE A 18 -15.52 -1.58 -12.21
CA ILE A 18 -14.78 -2.44 -13.15
C ILE A 18 -15.43 -3.82 -13.23
N LEU A 19 -15.74 -4.40 -12.07
CA LEU A 19 -16.27 -5.75 -12.00
C LEU A 19 -17.65 -5.87 -12.66
N ARG A 20 -18.52 -4.86 -12.53
CA ARG A 20 -19.84 -4.85 -13.17
C ARG A 20 -19.78 -4.67 -14.69
N GLU A 21 -18.73 -4.05 -15.19
CA GLU A 21 -18.51 -3.77 -16.62
C GLU A 21 -17.66 -4.86 -17.30
N SER A 22 -17.33 -5.94 -16.58
CA SER A 22 -16.50 -7.04 -17.07
C SER A 22 -17.31 -8.34 -17.13
N ASP A 23 -17.06 -9.14 -18.15
CA ASP A 23 -17.71 -10.45 -18.32
C ASP A 23 -17.17 -11.50 -17.33
N SER A 24 -15.96 -11.29 -16.82
CA SER A 24 -15.29 -12.17 -15.86
C SER A 24 -14.33 -11.41 -14.95
N HIS A 25 -13.92 -12.02 -13.83
CA HIS A 25 -12.83 -11.48 -13.00
C HIS A 25 -11.50 -11.38 -13.77
N PHE A 26 -11.28 -12.24 -14.76
CA PHE A 26 -10.09 -12.17 -15.61
C PHE A 26 -10.09 -10.92 -16.48
N ASP A 27 -11.22 -10.61 -17.13
CA ASP A 27 -11.39 -9.37 -17.91
C ASP A 27 -11.30 -8.14 -16.99
N ALA A 28 -11.85 -8.24 -15.78
CA ALA A 28 -11.77 -7.18 -14.80
C ALA A 28 -10.32 -6.91 -14.35
N TRP A 29 -9.50 -7.95 -14.18
CA TRP A 29 -8.07 -7.78 -13.92
C TRP A 29 -7.32 -7.17 -15.11
N ASP A 30 -7.65 -7.58 -16.34
CA ASP A 30 -7.07 -7.02 -17.56
C ASP A 30 -7.34 -5.52 -17.69
N GLN A 31 -8.56 -5.09 -17.42
CA GLN A 31 -8.94 -3.67 -17.41
C GLN A 31 -8.27 -2.94 -16.25
N ARG A 32 -8.38 -3.48 -15.04
CA ARG A 32 -7.88 -2.86 -13.80
C ARG A 32 -6.39 -2.52 -13.86
N VAL A 33 -5.56 -3.45 -14.34
CA VAL A 33 -4.09 -3.27 -14.34
C VAL A 33 -3.64 -2.14 -15.28
N GLN A 34 -4.47 -1.79 -16.26
CA GLN A 34 -4.20 -0.70 -17.21
C GLN A 34 -4.55 0.68 -16.63
N MET A 35 -5.14 0.75 -15.44
CA MET A 35 -5.60 2.01 -14.88
C MET A 35 -4.49 2.80 -14.18
N GLY A 36 -4.67 4.12 -14.17
CA GLY A 36 -3.82 5.07 -13.46
C GLY A 36 -2.51 5.41 -14.20
N PRO A 37 -1.69 6.30 -13.62
CA PRO A 37 -0.51 6.86 -14.28
C PRO A 37 0.54 5.83 -14.71
N MET A 38 0.54 4.65 -14.07
CA MET A 38 1.49 3.58 -14.37
C MET A 38 0.86 2.38 -15.08
N GLY A 39 -0.39 2.51 -15.51
CA GLY A 39 -1.17 1.43 -16.10
C GLY A 39 -0.52 0.80 -17.32
N ALA A 40 0.08 1.59 -18.21
CA ALA A 40 0.78 1.06 -19.38
C ALA A 40 1.96 0.16 -18.99
N GLY A 41 2.79 0.59 -18.03
CA GLY A 41 3.93 -0.19 -17.55
C GLY A 41 3.49 -1.43 -16.76
N MET A 42 2.49 -1.27 -15.89
CA MET A 42 1.93 -2.37 -15.12
C MET A 42 1.29 -3.44 -16.03
N ASN A 43 0.55 -3.01 -17.06
CA ASN A 43 -0.04 -3.93 -18.03
C ASN A 43 1.03 -4.68 -18.83
N GLY A 44 2.09 -4.00 -19.26
CA GLY A 44 3.23 -4.65 -19.90
C GLY A 44 3.87 -5.73 -19.03
N MET A 45 4.05 -5.48 -17.73
CA MET A 45 4.58 -6.47 -16.78
C MET A 45 3.61 -7.63 -16.54
N TYR A 46 2.32 -7.31 -16.39
CA TYR A 46 1.27 -8.29 -16.13
C TYR A 46 1.04 -9.22 -17.32
N ARG A 47 1.04 -8.70 -18.56
CA ARG A 47 0.92 -9.52 -19.78
C ARG A 47 2.09 -10.49 -19.98
N ARG A 48 3.28 -10.18 -19.46
CA ARG A 48 4.44 -11.10 -19.51
C ARG A 48 4.23 -12.39 -18.71
N LEU A 49 3.26 -12.43 -17.80
CA LEU A 49 2.90 -13.65 -17.08
C LEU A 49 2.20 -14.68 -17.97
N GLY A 50 1.76 -14.30 -19.18
CA GLY A 50 1.12 -15.22 -20.12
C GLY A 50 -0.17 -15.79 -19.53
N PRO A 51 -0.40 -17.11 -19.56
CA PRO A 51 -1.58 -17.73 -18.92
C PRO A 51 -1.58 -17.63 -17.38
N GLN A 52 -0.44 -17.47 -16.72
CA GLN A 52 -0.35 -17.53 -15.26
C GLN A 52 -1.15 -16.44 -14.54
N ARG A 53 -1.52 -15.36 -15.23
CA ARG A 53 -2.38 -14.29 -14.70
C ARG A 53 -3.78 -14.76 -14.29
N GLU A 54 -4.26 -15.90 -14.80
CA GLU A 54 -5.51 -16.50 -14.34
C GLU A 54 -5.55 -16.68 -12.82
N MET A 55 -4.39 -16.92 -12.17
CA MET A 55 -4.31 -17.07 -10.72
C MET A 55 -4.84 -15.87 -9.93
N PHE A 56 -4.76 -14.66 -10.49
CA PHE A 56 -5.30 -13.47 -9.82
C PHE A 56 -6.82 -13.42 -9.89
N ALA A 57 -7.37 -13.78 -11.06
CA ALA A 57 -8.82 -13.87 -11.25
C ALA A 57 -9.39 -14.91 -10.29
N ASP A 58 -8.88 -16.14 -10.35
CA ASP A 58 -9.28 -17.26 -9.48
C ASP A 58 -9.21 -16.87 -8.00
N TRP A 59 -8.12 -16.24 -7.58
CA TRP A 59 -7.95 -15.81 -6.18
C TRP A 59 -9.02 -14.78 -5.77
N THR A 60 -9.29 -13.79 -6.61
CA THR A 60 -10.29 -12.75 -6.31
C THR A 60 -11.73 -13.26 -6.42
N ASP A 61 -12.03 -14.19 -7.32
CA ASP A 61 -13.32 -14.87 -7.43
C ASP A 61 -13.64 -15.66 -6.16
N ARG A 62 -12.65 -16.40 -5.66
CA ARG A 62 -12.75 -17.17 -4.41
C ARG A 62 -13.02 -16.25 -3.22
N ILE A 63 -12.30 -15.12 -3.12
CA ILE A 63 -12.56 -14.13 -2.07
C ILE A 63 -13.96 -13.50 -2.21
N ALA A 64 -14.38 -13.16 -3.43
CA ALA A 64 -15.70 -12.57 -3.68
C ALA A 64 -16.85 -13.54 -3.34
N SER A 65 -16.63 -14.85 -3.53
CA SER A 65 -17.55 -15.91 -3.10
C SER A 65 -17.50 -16.24 -1.60
N GLY A 66 -16.65 -15.53 -0.84
CA GLY A 66 -16.60 -15.62 0.62
C GLY A 66 -15.53 -16.57 1.16
N GLU A 67 -14.58 -17.00 0.34
CA GLU A 67 -13.46 -17.80 0.83
C GLU A 67 -12.62 -16.99 1.84
N ALA A 68 -12.34 -17.63 2.98
CA ALA A 68 -11.45 -17.12 4.01
C ALA A 68 -10.40 -18.18 4.37
N PRO A 69 -9.23 -17.78 4.91
CA PRO A 69 -8.24 -18.73 5.40
C PRO A 69 -8.84 -19.72 6.39
N THR A 70 -8.68 -21.02 6.11
CA THR A 70 -9.16 -22.10 6.98
C THR A 70 -8.26 -22.31 8.19
N GLN A 71 -6.98 -21.97 8.05
CA GLN A 71 -6.01 -22.03 9.14
C GLN A 71 -6.02 -20.74 9.94
N ILE A 72 -6.35 -20.85 11.22
CA ILE A 72 -6.21 -19.77 12.18
C ILE A 72 -4.72 -19.65 12.53
N PRO A 73 -4.06 -18.50 12.32
CA PRO A 73 -2.66 -18.33 12.72
C PRO A 73 -2.54 -18.49 14.25
N PRO A 74 -1.51 -19.21 14.75
CA PRO A 74 -1.30 -19.32 16.18
C PRO A 74 -1.09 -17.93 16.78
N ARG A 75 -1.68 -17.69 17.96
CA ARG A 75 -1.41 -16.46 18.71
C ARG A 75 0.08 -16.46 19.10
N PRO A 76 0.76 -15.30 19.06
CA PRO A 76 2.12 -15.19 19.57
C PRO A 76 2.20 -15.66 21.03
N THR A 77 3.31 -16.30 21.41
CA THR A 77 3.59 -16.78 22.77
C THR A 77 4.97 -16.30 23.19
N GLY A 78 5.17 -15.88 24.44
CA GLY A 78 6.50 -15.44 24.90
C GLY A 78 6.78 -13.95 24.65
N ILE A 79 8.02 -13.61 24.31
CA ILE A 79 8.51 -12.22 24.21
C ILE A 79 7.82 -11.44 23.08
N GLU A 80 7.34 -12.15 22.07
CA GLU A 80 6.61 -11.64 20.91
C GLU A 80 5.28 -10.97 21.32
N ARG A 81 4.72 -11.32 22.49
CA ARG A 81 3.55 -10.65 23.07
C ARG A 81 3.82 -9.20 23.49
N ASN A 82 5.09 -8.81 23.61
CA ASN A 82 5.49 -7.46 24.01
C ASN A 82 5.55 -6.47 22.84
N ILE A 83 5.33 -6.93 21.60
CA ILE A 83 5.32 -6.08 20.41
C ILE A 83 3.89 -5.60 20.15
N VAL A 84 3.69 -4.28 20.19
CA VAL A 84 2.45 -3.63 19.73
C VAL A 84 2.75 -2.92 18.41
N VAL A 85 2.21 -3.45 17.31
CA VAL A 85 2.27 -2.81 16.00
C VAL A 85 1.03 -1.93 15.82
N THR A 86 1.23 -0.63 15.70
CA THR A 86 0.17 0.30 15.29
C THR A 86 0.45 0.79 13.88
N LEU A 87 -0.50 0.56 12.97
CA LEU A 87 -0.44 1.02 11.59
C LEU A 87 -1.32 2.26 11.45
N TRP A 88 -0.81 3.26 10.75
CA TRP A 88 -1.52 4.50 10.46
C TRP A 88 -1.38 4.79 8.98
N ASP A 89 -2.47 5.22 8.35
CA ASP A 89 -2.38 5.79 7.02
C ASP A 89 -1.87 7.24 7.10
N TRP A 90 -1.11 7.66 6.11
CA TRP A 90 -0.54 8.99 6.02
C TRP A 90 -0.47 9.41 4.55
N GLY A 91 -0.95 10.62 4.28
CA GLY A 91 -1.07 11.14 2.92
C GLY A 91 -2.25 12.10 2.81
N THR A 92 -2.45 12.62 1.61
CA THR A 92 -3.69 13.22 1.13
C THR A 92 -4.46 12.17 0.32
N GLU A 93 -5.71 12.48 -0.05
CA GLU A 93 -6.52 11.62 -0.91
C GLU A 93 -5.88 11.37 -2.29
N THR A 94 -4.98 12.26 -2.72
CA THR A 94 -4.30 12.19 -4.02
C THR A 94 -2.84 11.73 -3.92
N ASP A 95 -2.32 11.50 -2.71
CA ASP A 95 -0.97 11.00 -2.54
C ASP A 95 -0.90 9.53 -2.98
N GLY A 96 0.13 9.21 -3.74
CA GLY A 96 0.41 7.88 -4.28
C GLY A 96 1.53 7.18 -3.49
N ARG A 97 2.66 6.90 -4.15
CA ARG A 97 3.78 6.23 -3.48
C ARG A 97 4.31 7.06 -2.35
N THR A 98 4.52 6.42 -1.21
CA THR A 98 5.11 7.07 -0.06
C THR A 98 6.35 6.30 0.37
N ASP A 99 7.39 7.02 0.72
CA ASP A 99 8.55 6.46 1.42
C ASP A 99 8.70 7.21 2.73
N SER A 100 9.09 6.52 3.79
CA SER A 100 9.29 7.11 5.09
C SER A 100 10.48 6.52 5.78
N THR A 101 11.29 7.36 6.42
CA THR A 101 12.39 6.94 7.26
C THR A 101 12.23 7.48 8.68
N PRO A 102 12.22 6.60 9.70
CA PRO A 102 12.20 7.00 11.09
C PRO A 102 13.59 7.29 11.66
N SER A 103 14.68 6.86 11.00
CA SER A 103 16.08 7.10 11.44
C SER A 103 17.08 6.74 10.32
N ASP A 104 18.36 7.03 10.49
CA ASP A 104 19.40 6.51 9.60
C ASP A 104 19.48 4.97 9.70
N VAL A 105 19.56 4.29 8.55
CA VAL A 105 19.66 2.81 8.50
C VAL A 105 21.00 2.27 9.01
N ARG A 106 22.03 3.12 9.07
CA ARG A 106 23.38 2.79 9.57
C ARG A 106 23.50 3.01 11.07
N ASP A 107 22.65 3.87 11.64
CA ASP A 107 22.55 4.13 13.08
C ASP A 107 21.10 4.50 13.44
N ALA A 108 20.38 3.52 13.97
CA ALA A 108 18.97 3.69 14.34
C ALA A 108 18.75 4.60 15.57
N THR A 109 19.81 5.01 16.27
CA THR A 109 19.71 5.80 17.51
C THR A 109 19.62 7.30 17.25
N VAL A 110 20.06 7.78 16.07
CA VAL A 110 20.21 9.21 15.77
C VAL A 110 18.90 10.00 15.78
N ASN A 111 17.75 9.32 15.63
CA ASN A 111 16.43 9.95 15.64
C ASN A 111 15.49 9.32 16.67
N ALA A 112 16.02 8.83 17.79
CA ALA A 112 15.23 8.28 18.88
C ALA A 112 14.18 9.30 19.37
N ASN A 113 12.90 8.92 19.32
CA ASN A 113 11.73 9.76 19.66
C ASN A 113 11.56 11.02 18.78
N GLY A 114 12.28 11.10 17.65
CA GLY A 114 12.19 12.20 16.70
C GLY A 114 11.00 12.07 15.75
N LEU A 115 10.96 12.94 14.74
CA LEU A 115 9.93 12.91 13.70
C LEU A 115 10.23 11.80 12.70
N ILE A 116 9.19 11.16 12.18
CA ILE A 116 9.30 10.31 11.00
C ILE A 116 9.21 11.21 9.78
N TYR A 117 10.20 11.10 8.90
CA TYR A 117 10.26 11.88 7.68
C TYR A 117 9.72 11.04 6.55
N GLY A 118 8.95 11.62 5.65
CA GLY A 118 8.57 10.90 4.46
C GLY A 118 8.15 11.77 3.31
N VAL A 119 8.31 11.21 2.13
CA VAL A 119 8.03 11.85 0.85
C VAL A 119 6.86 11.17 0.19
N VAL A 120 6.06 11.96 -0.51
CA VAL A 120 4.89 11.47 -1.22
C VAL A 120 5.01 11.84 -2.71
N GLN A 121 4.75 10.88 -3.59
CA GLN A 121 4.58 11.08 -5.02
C GLN A 121 3.08 10.97 -5.35
N PRO A 122 2.52 11.73 -6.29
CA PRO A 122 3.18 12.66 -7.21
C PRO A 122 3.12 14.13 -6.73
N SER A 123 2.75 14.38 -5.48
CA SER A 123 2.42 15.73 -5.00
C SER A 123 3.64 16.59 -4.63
N ASP A 124 4.87 16.07 -4.78
CA ASP A 124 6.14 16.75 -4.47
C ASP A 124 6.17 17.44 -3.08
N ILE A 125 5.47 16.83 -2.11
CA ILE A 125 5.39 17.32 -0.72
C ILE A 125 6.35 16.49 0.15
N LEU A 126 7.16 17.18 0.94
CA LEU A 126 7.85 16.59 2.09
C LEU A 126 6.95 16.67 3.32
N ARG A 127 6.66 15.52 3.93
CA ARG A 127 5.79 15.43 5.11
C ARG A 127 6.55 14.91 6.33
N PHE A 128 6.26 15.50 7.48
CA PHE A 128 6.80 15.12 8.77
C PHE A 128 5.68 14.54 9.63
N TRP A 129 5.86 13.33 10.18
CA TRP A 129 4.85 12.65 10.98
C TRP A 129 5.36 12.21 12.37
N ILE A 130 4.48 12.40 13.36
CA ILE A 130 4.47 12.01 14.79
C ILE A 130 5.81 11.96 15.55
N ARG A 131 5.91 12.81 16.59
CA ARG A 131 6.62 12.46 17.82
C ARG A 131 5.79 11.39 18.53
N LEU A 132 6.32 10.17 18.67
CA LEU A 132 5.66 9.07 19.40
C LEU A 132 5.64 9.38 20.91
N SER A 133 4.91 10.42 21.33
CA SER A 133 4.59 10.66 22.72
C SER A 133 3.16 10.22 22.96
N ILE A 134 2.95 9.35 23.93
CA ILE A 134 1.62 9.01 24.47
C ILE A 134 0.92 10.33 24.83
N GLY A 135 -0.03 10.79 24.01
CA GLY A 135 -0.97 11.86 24.39
C GLY A 135 -1.00 13.17 23.57
N ARG A 136 -0.18 13.40 22.53
CA ARG A 136 -0.34 14.60 21.66
C ARG A 136 -0.20 14.30 20.17
N ARG A 137 -1.27 14.60 19.41
CA ARG A 137 -1.38 14.46 17.96
C ARG A 137 -1.33 15.84 17.30
N THR A 138 -0.25 16.17 16.60
CA THR A 138 -0.22 17.30 15.67
C THR A 138 0.60 16.93 14.43
N SER A 139 0.01 17.04 13.24
CA SER A 139 0.72 16.99 11.96
C SER A 139 1.01 18.41 11.48
N ARG A 140 2.23 18.69 11.01
CA ARG A 140 2.58 19.94 10.32
C ARG A 140 2.98 19.64 8.88
N PHE A 141 2.52 20.48 7.95
CA PHE A 141 2.84 20.38 6.53
C PHE A 141 3.88 21.46 6.18
N HIS A 142 4.85 21.10 5.35
CA HIS A 142 5.76 22.06 4.74
C HIS A 142 5.77 21.79 3.23
N ARG A 143 5.26 22.74 2.43
CA ARG A 143 5.38 22.65 0.97
C ARG A 143 6.78 23.15 0.59
N THR A 144 7.55 22.31 -0.07
CA THR A 144 8.75 22.74 -0.79
C THR A 144 8.31 23.61 -1.98
N PRO A 145 8.91 24.79 -2.23
CA PRO A 145 8.58 25.58 -3.41
C PRO A 145 8.94 24.79 -4.67
N THR A 146 7.95 24.48 -5.50
CA THR A 146 8.20 24.00 -6.87
C THR A 146 8.62 25.21 -7.71
N HIS A 147 9.86 25.22 -8.19
CA HIS A 147 10.24 26.16 -9.25
C HIS A 147 9.53 25.73 -10.53
N SER A 148 8.63 26.58 -11.04
CA SER A 148 8.10 26.45 -12.39
C SER A 148 9.24 26.58 -13.38
N VAL A 149 9.41 25.59 -14.26
CA VAL A 149 10.16 25.70 -15.52
C VAL A 149 9.18 25.50 -16.65
#